data_AF-A0A6A8LTL3-F1
#
_entry.id   AF-A0A6A8LTL3-F1
#
_cell.length_a   1.000
_cell.length_b   1.000
_cell.length_c   1.000
_cell.angle_alpha   90.00
_cell.angle_beta   90.00
_cell.angle_gamma   90.00
#
_symmetry.space_group_name_H-M   'P 1'
#
loop_
_entity.id
_entity.type
_entity.pdbx_description
1 polymer ?
#
loop_
_entity_poly.entity_id
_entity_poly.type
_entity_poly.pdbx_seq_one_letter_code
_entity_poly.pdbx_strand_id
1 'polypeptide(L)' 'NASKGTIILGPTPQTVTKINNRYYYQIVIKYKKETKLINYLQDLLLSSQRIERDGIQIVIDREPLKFN' A
#
# COMPACT_ATOMS: atom_id res chain seq x y z
N ASN A 1 -1.88 0.71 -14.97
CA ASN A 1 -1.55 1.95 -15.72
C ASN A 1 -1.77 3.18 -14.84
N ALA A 2 -0.82 3.51 -13.96
CA ALA A 2 -0.80 4.79 -13.25
C ALA A 2 -0.36 5.92 -14.20
N SER A 3 -0.92 7.12 -14.10
CA SER A 3 -0.68 8.20 -15.07
C SER A 3 0.72 8.83 -14.95
N LYS A 4 1.18 9.52 -16.02
CA LYS A 4 2.45 10.28 -16.10
C LYS A 4 2.48 11.37 -15.01
N GLY A 5 3.00 11.06 -13.83
CA GLY A 5 3.12 12.01 -12.71
C GLY A 5 3.00 11.38 -11.32
N THR A 6 2.57 10.12 -11.24
CA THR A 6 2.58 9.37 -9.97
C THR A 6 3.98 8.84 -9.69
N ILE A 7 4.62 9.35 -8.63
CA ILE A 7 5.89 8.81 -8.14
C ILE A 7 5.57 7.83 -7.03
N ILE A 8 5.77 6.54 -7.31
CA ILE A 8 5.78 5.51 -6.27
C ILE A 8 7.12 5.65 -5.55
N LEU A 9 7.11 6.17 -4.33
CA LEU A 9 8.28 6.18 -3.45
C LEU A 9 8.31 4.83 -2.72
N GLY A 10 8.67 3.78 -3.47
CA GLY A 10 8.72 2.41 -2.95
C GLY A 10 10.14 1.99 -2.56
N PRO A 11 10.22 1.00 -1.66
CA PRO A 11 9.78 1.13 -0.29
C PRO A 11 10.68 2.12 0.48
N THR A 12 10.10 2.89 1.40
CA THR A 12 10.88 3.52 2.46
C THR A 12 11.64 2.40 3.20
N PRO A 13 12.90 2.59 3.63
CA PRO A 13 13.65 1.56 4.35
C PRO A 13 13.11 1.34 5.77
N GLN A 14 11.81 1.04 5.92
CA GLN A 14 11.42 0.06 6.91
C GLN A 14 11.69 -1.31 6.30
N THR A 15 12.94 -1.72 6.48
CA THR A 15 13.41 -3.11 6.56
C THR A 15 12.24 -4.06 6.80
N VAL A 16 12.07 -5.08 5.94
CA VAL A 16 11.07 -6.13 6.12
C VAL A 16 11.07 -6.53 7.59
N THR A 17 10.03 -6.12 8.31
CA THR A 17 9.99 -6.29 9.75
C THR A 17 9.22 -7.56 10.02
N LYS A 18 9.82 -8.48 10.78
CA LYS A 18 9.17 -9.72 11.21
C LYS A 18 8.74 -9.57 12.67
N ILE A 19 7.45 -9.45 12.92
CA ILE A 19 6.87 -9.40 14.27
C ILE A 19 5.88 -10.54 14.39
N ASN A 20 5.94 -11.34 15.47
CA ASN A 20 5.03 -12.45 15.72
C ASN A 20 4.86 -13.40 14.51
N ASN A 21 5.98 -13.72 13.86
CA ASN A 21 6.05 -14.55 12.65
C ASN A 21 5.29 -14.00 11.42
N ARG A 22 4.98 -12.71 11.38
CA ARG A 22 4.36 -12.02 10.25
C ARG A 22 5.32 -11.02 9.63
N TYR A 23 5.42 -11.05 8.30
CA TYR A 23 6.24 -10.12 7.54
C TYR A 23 5.44 -8.87 7.21
N TYR A 24 6.01 -7.70 7.49
CA TYR A 24 5.41 -6.40 7.23
C TYR A 24 6.18 -5.68 6.13
N TYR A 25 5.43 -5.19 5.14
CA TYR A 25 5.92 -4.40 4.02
C TYR A 25 5.14 -3.07 4.00
N GLN A 26 5.85 -1.96 3.80
CA GLN A 26 5.24 -0.64 3.69
C GLN A 26 5.58 -0.01 2.35
N ILE A 27 4.57 0.56 1.69
CA ILE A 27 4.71 1.33 0.46
C ILE A 27 4.14 2.73 0.72
N VAL A 28 4.92 3.77 0.44
CA VAL A 28 4.48 5.16 0.52
C VAL A 28 4.23 5.70 -0.88
N ILE A 29 3.01 6.17 -1.14
CA ILE A 29 2.63 6.69 -2.45
C ILE A 29 2.47 8.21 -2.36
N LYS A 30 3.35 8.96 -3.03
CA LYS A 30 3.27 10.43 -3.11
C LYS A 30 2.70 10.84 -4.46
N TYR A 31 1.58 11.55 -4.45
CA TYR A 31 0.89 11.98 -5.67
C TYR A 31 0.34 13.41 -5.52
N LYS A 32 0.29 14.17 -6.63
CA LYS A 32 -0.21 15.56 -6.64
C LYS A 32 -1.62 15.67 -7.25
N LYS A 33 -1.83 15.04 -8.41
CA LYS A 33 -3.14 14.88 -9.05
C LYS A 33 -3.15 13.51 -9.71
N GLU A 34 -3.87 12.56 -9.13
CA GLU A 34 -4.02 11.23 -9.73
C GLU A 34 -5.46 10.75 -9.60
N THR A 35 -6.22 10.90 -10.68
CA THR A 35 -7.65 10.58 -10.72
C THR A 35 -7.93 9.09 -10.67
N LYS A 36 -6.96 8.25 -11.10
CA LYS A 36 -7.12 6.79 -11.14
C LYS A 36 -6.64 6.09 -9.87
N LEU A 37 -5.82 6.75 -9.05
CA LEU A 37 -5.19 6.12 -7.89
C LEU A 37 -6.23 5.70 -6.86
N ILE A 38 -7.22 6.55 -6.59
CA ILE A 38 -8.27 6.24 -5.61
C ILE A 38 -9.07 5.01 -6.05
N ASN A 39 -9.49 4.95 -7.32
CA ASN A 39 -10.23 3.81 -7.84
C ASN A 39 -9.37 2.54 -7.81
N TYR A 40 -8.09 2.64 -8.21
CA TYR A 40 -7.18 1.51 -8.16
C TYR A 40 -6.97 0.97 -6.73
N LEU A 41 -6.80 1.87 -5.75
CA LEU A 41 -6.65 1.48 -4.34
C LEU A 41 -7.92 0.84 -3.78
N GLN A 42 -9.10 1.30 -4.19
CA GLN A 42 -10.37 0.67 -3.85
C GLN A 42 -10.49 -0.73 -4.46
N ASP A 43 -10.18 -0.88 -5.75
CA ASP A 43 -10.20 -2.17 -6.44
C ASP A 43 -9.21 -3.16 -5.80
N LEU A 44 -8.02 -2.66 -5.43
CA LEU A 44 -7.01 -3.45 -4.72
C LEU A 44 -7.57 -3.96 -3.38
N LEU A 45 -8.17 -3.10 -2.57
CA LEU A 45 -8.76 -3.46 -1.29
C LEU A 45 -9.93 -4.46 -1.43
N LEU A 46 -10.77 -4.29 -2.45
CA LEU A 46 -11.85 -5.25 -2.74
C LEU A 46 -11.27 -6.60 -3.16
N SER A 47 -10.24 -6.60 -4.00
CA SER A 47 -9.58 -7.82 -4.44
C SER A 47 -8.81 -8.53 -3.32
N SER A 48 -8.30 -7.78 -2.33
CA SER A 48 -7.48 -8.31 -1.25
C SER A 48 -8.27 -9.21 -0.30
N GLN A 49 -9.58 -9.00 -0.17
CA GLN A 49 -10.46 -9.87 0.64
C GLN A 49 -10.40 -11.35 0.21
N ARG A 50 -10.07 -11.64 -1.05
CA ARG A 50 -9.92 -13.02 -1.52
C ARG A 50 -8.62 -13.68 -1.05
N ILE A 51 -7.54 -12.92 -0.95
CA ILE A 51 -6.20 -13.41 -0.55
C ILE A 51 -5.98 -13.31 0.96
N GLU A 52 -6.88 -12.66 1.70
CA GLU A 52 -6.87 -12.69 3.18
C GLU A 52 -6.96 -14.11 3.73
N ARG A 53 -7.70 -15.00 3.05
CA ARG A 53 -7.74 -16.43 3.40
C ARG A 53 -6.41 -17.14 3.22
N ASP A 54 -5.55 -16.61 2.34
CA ASP A 54 -4.20 -17.11 2.10
C ASP A 54 -3.17 -16.48 3.06
N GLY A 55 -3.65 -15.74 4.08
CA GLY A 55 -2.84 -15.12 5.12
C GLY A 55 -2.27 -13.74 4.74
N ILE A 56 -2.62 -13.20 3.57
CA ILE A 56 -2.14 -11.90 3.11
C ILE A 56 -3.17 -10.83 3.41
N GLN A 57 -2.79 -9.84 4.23
CA GLN A 57 -3.66 -8.70 4.55
C GLN A 57 -3.08 -7.43 3.94
N ILE A 58 -3.95 -6.66 3.30
CA ILE A 58 -3.61 -5.35 2.72
C ILE A 58 -4.44 -4.29 3.46
N VAL A 59 -3.76 -3.27 3.97
CA VAL A 59 -4.39 -2.12 4.63
C VAL A 59 -3.91 -0.87 3.91
N ILE A 60 -4.83 0.07 3.69
CA ILE A 60 -4.56 1.34 3.01
C ILE A 60 -4.83 2.46 3.99
N ASP A 61 -3.78 3.16 4.41
CA ASP A 61 -3.85 4.35 5.23
C ASP A 61 -3.60 5.59 4.37
N ARG A 62 -4.57 6.53 4.37
CA ARG A 62 -4.53 7.76 3.58
C ARG A 62 -4.00 8.95 4.39
N GLU A 63 -3.96 8.84 5.71
CA GLU A 63 -3.45 9.85 6.62
C GLU A 63 -2.48 9.17 7.61
N PRO A 64 -1.35 8.63 7.11
CA PRO A 64 -0.41 7.92 7.94
C PRO A 64 0.14 8.85 9.03
N LEU A 65 -0.26 8.60 10.28
CA LEU A 65 0.19 9.35 11.46
C LEU A 65 1.66 9.05 11.83
N LYS A 66 2.27 8.04 11.20
CA LYS A 66 3.62 7.55 11.53
C LYS A 66 4.43 7.23 10.27
N PHE A 67 5.60 7.86 10.16
CA PHE A 67 6.65 7.58 9.18
C PHE A 67 7.89 7.18 9.97
N ASN A 68 7.90 5.96 10.51
CA ASN A 68 9.01 5.47 11.33
C ASN A 68 10.06 4.81 10.46
#